data_AF-A0A378U8C7-F1
#
_entry.id   AF-A0A378U8C7-F1
#
_cell.length_a   1.000
_cell.length_b   1.000
_cell.length_c   1.000
_cell.angle_alpha   90.00
_cell.angle_beta   90.00
_cell.angle_gamma   90.00
#
_symmetry.space_group_name_H-M   'P 1'
#
loop_
_entity.id
_entity.type
_entity.pdbx_description
1 polymer ?
#
loop_
_entity_poly.entity_id
_entity_poly.type
_entity_poly.pdbx_seq_one_letter_code
_entity_poly.pdbx_strand_id
1 'polypeptide(L)' 'MSFTIGALLPLIAILIPPTTWRIPVTVVAVLLALMLTGAVSAGLGGAPKGRAVLRNVVGGGLALAITYLIGLLVGTTIT' A
#
# COMPACT_ATOMS: atom_id res chain seq x y z
N MET A 1 1.00 -17.42 5.97
CA MET A 1 1.97 -16.52 6.61
C MET A 1 2.39 -15.33 5.75
N SER A 2 2.25 -15.39 4.41
CA SER A 2 2.65 -14.28 3.51
C SER A 2 1.95 -12.95 3.79
N PHE A 3 0.68 -12.97 4.23
CA PHE A 3 -0.06 -11.74 4.56
C PHE A 3 0.56 -10.98 5.74
N THR A 4 0.87 -11.68 6.83
CA THR A 4 1.51 -11.09 8.02
C THR A 4 2.84 -10.45 7.67
N ILE A 5 3.67 -11.13 6.86
CA ILE A 5 4.97 -10.63 6.43
C ILE A 5 4.81 -9.37 5.55
N GLY A 6 3.87 -9.39 4.61
CA GLY A 6 3.60 -8.24 3.75
C GLY A 6 3.08 -7.02 4.53
N ALA A 7 2.29 -7.24 5.58
CA ALA A 7 1.72 -6.18 6.42
C ALA A 7 2.74 -5.54 7.37
N LEU A 8 3.87 -6.20 7.66
CA LEU A 8 4.92 -5.64 8.53
C LEU A 8 5.55 -4.37 7.92
N LEU A 9 5.76 -4.34 6.60
CA LEU A 9 6.39 -3.21 5.94
C LEU A 9 5.62 -1.88 6.18
N PRO A 10 4.31 -1.78 5.88
CA PRO A 10 3.55 -0.55 6.17
C PRO A 10 3.40 -0.27 7.66
N LEU A 11 3.34 -1.30 8.50
CA LEU A 11 3.22 -1.14 9.95
C LEU A 11 4.48 -0.50 10.56
N ILE A 12 5.66 -0.91 10.08
CA ILE A 12 6.94 -0.28 10.45
C ILE A 12 7.02 1.14 9.87
N ALA A 13 6.60 1.31 8.61
CA ALA A 13 6.63 2.60 7.91
C ALA A 13 5.77 3.68 8.58
N ILE A 14 4.70 3.31 9.29
CA ILE A 14 3.85 4.28 9.98
C ILE A 14 4.29 4.57 11.43
N LEU A 15 4.96 3.63 12.09
CA LEU A 15 5.34 3.75 13.50
C LEU A 15 6.61 4.56 13.73
N ILE A 16 7.58 4.47 12.81
CA ILE A 16 8.90 5.10 12.98
C ILE A 16 8.91 6.61 12.69
N PRO A 17 8.26 7.13 11.63
CA PRO A 17 8.40 8.54 11.28
C PRO A 17 7.65 9.50 12.23
N PRO A 18 8.12 10.76 12.34
CA PRO A 18 7.38 11.83 13.01
C PRO A 18 6.03 12.10 12.33
N THR A 19 5.04 12.58 13.08
CA THR A 19 3.60 12.63 12.71
C THR A 19 3.32 13.21 11.32
N THR A 20 4.05 14.24 10.90
CA THR A 20 3.89 14.86 9.57
C THR A 20 4.30 13.95 8.41
N TRP A 21 5.25 13.05 8.63
CA TRP A 21 5.84 12.19 7.59
C TRP A 21 5.24 10.79 7.53
N ARG A 22 4.47 10.39 8.55
CA ARG A 22 3.90 9.04 8.66
C ARG A 22 3.10 8.63 7.44
N ILE A 23 2.21 9.51 6.97
CA ILE A 23 1.32 9.23 5.84
C ILE A 23 2.10 9.08 4.52
N PRO A 24 2.91 10.07 4.08
CA PRO A 24 3.64 9.94 2.81
C PRO A 24 4.62 8.76 2.82
N VAL A 25 5.30 8.48 3.95
CA VAL A 25 6.21 7.34 4.07
C VAL A 25 5.47 6.01 3.94
N THR A 26 4.31 5.87 4.60
CA THR A 26 3.51 4.65 4.53
C THR A 26 2.96 4.42 3.12
N VAL A 27 2.46 5.47 2.47
CA VAL A 27 1.97 5.40 1.07
C VAL A 27 3.08 4.88 0.15
N VAL A 28 4.27 5.48 0.21
CA VAL A 28 5.41 5.08 -0.62
C VAL A 28 5.81 3.63 -0.33
N ALA A 29 5.90 3.24 0.95
CA ALA A 29 6.23 1.88 1.33
C ALA A 29 5.21 0.85 0.79
N VAL A 30 3.92 1.15 0.87
CA VAL A 30 2.86 0.28 0.32
C VAL A 30 2.97 0.16 -1.19
N LEU A 31 3.17 1.27 -1.91
CA LEU A 31 3.28 1.24 -3.37
C LEU A 31 4.50 0.42 -3.82
N LEU A 32 5.63 0.53 -3.13
CA LEU A 32 6.81 -0.30 -3.37
C LEU A 32 6.52 -1.78 -3.11
N ALA A 33 5.83 -2.10 -2.00
CA ALA A 33 5.42 -3.47 -1.70
C ALA A 33 4.50 -4.05 -2.78
N LEU A 34 3.52 -3.27 -3.26
CA LEU A 34 2.61 -3.67 -4.34
C LEU A 34 3.35 -3.89 -5.65
N MET A 35 4.34 -3.05 -5.96
CA MET A 35 5.16 -3.22 -7.14
C MET A 35 5.97 -4.52 -7.07
N LEU A 36 6.62 -4.79 -5.92
CA LEU A 36 7.41 -5.99 -5.71
C LEU A 36 6.55 -7.26 -5.77
N THR A 37 5.45 -7.28 -5.03
CA THR A 37 4.53 -8.42 -4.97
C THR A 37 3.86 -8.70 -6.31
N GLY A 38 3.50 -7.67 -7.06
CA GLY A 38 2.96 -7.79 -8.42
C GLY A 38 3.98 -8.34 -9.42
N ALA A 39 5.25 -7.96 -9.30
CA ALA A 39 6.32 -8.46 -10.17
C ALA A 39 6.66 -9.94 -9.87
N VAL A 40 6.72 -10.29 -8.59
CA VAL A 40 6.98 -11.67 -8.13
C VAL A 40 5.83 -12.60 -8.53
N SER A 41 4.57 -12.22 -8.30
CA SER A 41 3.43 -13.07 -8.66
C SER A 41 3.31 -13.27 -10.18
N ALA A 42 3.65 -12.25 -10.96
CA ALA A 42 3.68 -12.35 -12.42
C ALA A 42 4.78 -13.29 -12.92
N GLY A 43 5.96 -13.23 -12.31
CA GLY A 43 7.07 -14.14 -12.61
C GLY A 43 6.73 -15.60 -12.33
N LEU A 44 6.06 -15.87 -11.20
CA LEU A 44 5.64 -17.22 -10.83
C LEU A 44 4.46 -17.74 -11.67
N GLY A 45 3.57 -16.86 -12.11
CA GLY A 45 2.38 -17.20 -12.89
C GLY A 45 2.54 -17.10 -14.41
N GLY A 46 3.73 -16.80 -14.93
CA GLY A 46 3.97 -16.62 -16.37
C GLY A 46 3.24 -15.44 -17.01
N ALA A 47 2.73 -14.50 -16.21
CA ALA A 47 1.95 -13.37 -16.69
C ALA A 47 2.85 -12.18 -17.12
N PRO A 48 2.40 -11.30 -18.03
CA PRO A 48 3.13 -10.10 -18.39
C PRO A 48 3.35 -9.19 -17.17
N LYS A 49 4.60 -9.10 -16.69
CA LYS A 49 5.00 -8.40 -15.46
C LYS A 49 4.43 -6.99 -15.34
N GLY A 50 4.53 -6.19 -16.41
CA GLY A 50 4.05 -4.80 -16.40
C GLY A 50 2.54 -4.67 -16.15
N ARG A 51 1.72 -5.52 -16.79
CA ARG A 51 0.25 -5.50 -16.60
C ARG A 51 -0.15 -5.99 -15.22
N ALA A 52 0.54 -7.00 -14.70
CA ALA A 52 0.28 -7.54 -13.37
C ALA A 52 0.64 -6.52 -12.27
N VAL A 53 1.80 -5.88 -12.38
CA VAL A 53 2.22 -4.80 -11.48
C VAL A 53 1.24 -3.63 -11.55
N LEU A 54 0.88 -3.17 -12.74
CA LEU A 54 -0.02 -2.03 -12.91
C LEU A 54 -1.39 -2.29 -12.26
N ARG A 55 -1.98 -3.46 -12.52
CA ARG A 55 -3.21 -3.91 -11.85
C ARG A 55 -3.08 -3.88 -10.32
N ASN A 56 -1.98 -4.39 -9.79
CA ASN A 56 -1.78 -4.52 -8.35
C ASN A 56 -1.61 -3.15 -7.69
N VAL A 57 -0.80 -2.28 -8.28
CA VAL A 57 -0.54 -0.93 -7.79
C VAL A 57 -1.78 -0.05 -7.91
N VAL A 58 -2.52 -0.11 -9.03
CA VAL A 58 -3.74 0.67 -9.23
C VAL A 58 -4.84 0.22 -8.27
N GLY A 59 -5.11 -1.09 -8.18
CA GLY A 59 -6.12 -1.62 -7.27
C GLY A 59 -5.81 -1.34 -5.80
N GLY A 60 -4.57 -1.61 -5.37
CA GLY A 60 -4.15 -1.37 -4.00
C GLY A 60 -4.06 0.12 -3.66
N GLY A 61 -3.59 0.95 -4.59
CA GLY A 61 -3.53 2.41 -4.43
C GLY A 61 -4.90 3.05 -4.33
N LEU A 62 -5.87 2.61 -5.16
CA LEU A 62 -7.25 3.07 -5.07
C LEU A 62 -7.89 2.70 -3.72
N ALA A 63 -7.69 1.48 -3.25
CA ALA A 63 -8.18 1.06 -1.94
C ALA A 63 -7.60 1.94 -0.82
N LEU A 64 -6.29 2.23 -0.87
CA LEU A 64 -5.61 3.09 0.10
C LEU A 64 -6.11 4.55 0.06
N ALA A 65 -6.38 5.09 -1.13
CA ALA A 65 -6.94 6.43 -1.28
C ALA A 65 -8.37 6.53 -0.71
N ILE A 66 -9.21 5.52 -0.98
CA ILE A 66 -10.59 5.48 -0.48
C ILE A 66 -10.60 5.42 1.05
N THR A 67 -9.81 4.52 1.65
CA THR A 67 -9.77 4.40 3.12
C THR A 67 -9.22 5.66 3.79
N TYR A 68 -8.22 6.30 3.18
CA TYR A 68 -7.68 7.57 3.66
C TYR A 68 -8.73 8.70 3.60
N LEU A 69 -9.45 8.83 2.49
CA LEU A 69 -10.49 9.84 2.33
C LEU A 69 -11.63 9.64 3.33
N ILE A 70 -12.06 8.40 3.54
CA ILE A 70 -13.07 8.09 4.56
C ILE A 70 -12.56 8.49 5.95
N GLY A 71 -11.31 8.14 6.29
CA GLY A 71 -10.69 8.54 7.55
C GLY A 71 -10.62 10.05 7.73
N LEU A 72 -10.30 10.79 6.67
CA LEU A 72 -10.28 12.26 6.67
C LEU A 72 -11.68 12.83 6.92
N LEU A 73 -12.69 12.36 6.18
CA LEU A 73 -14.08 12.83 6.29
C LEU A 73 -14.67 12.57 7.68
N VAL A 74 -14.44 11.37 8.22
CA VAL A 74 -14.86 11.00 9.58
C VAL A 74 -14.12 11.84 10.61
N GLY A 75 -12.80 12.02 10.45
CA GLY A 75 -12.01 12.90 11.31
C GLY A 75 -12.55 14.33 11.33
N THR A 76 -12.88 14.90 10.17
CA THR A 76 -13.47 16.26 10.10
C THR A 76 -14.88 16.36 10.67
N THR A 77 -15.60 15.24 10.83
CA THR A 77 -16.98 15.23 11.36
C THR A 77 -17.03 15.01 12.88
N ILE A 78 -16.03 14.30 13.44
CA ILE A 78 -15.96 13.95 14.87
C ILE A 78 -15.13 14.98 15.68
N THR A 79 -14.47 15.94 15.03
CA THR A 79 -13.74 17.04 15.69
C THR A 79 -14.54 18.33 15.65
#